data_AF-A0AAU1D3C1-F1
#
_entry.id   AF-A0AAU1D3C1-F1
#
_cell.length_a   1.000
_cell.length_b   1.000
_cell.length_c   1.000
_cell.angle_alpha   90.00
_cell.angle_beta   90.00
_cell.angle_gamma   90.00
#
_symmetry.space_group_name_H-M   'P 1'
#
loop_
_entity.id
_entity.type
_entity.pdbx_description
1 polymer ?
#
loop_
_entity_poly.entity_id
_entity_poly.type
_entity_poly.pdbx_seq_one_letter_code
_entity_poly.pdbx_strand_id
1 'polypeptide(L)' 'MNSGAHPYAPAPRANIALARDCDECRGWGSVVSDGHYELCPACQTDST' A
#
# COMPACT_ATOMS: atom_id res chain seq x y z
N MET A 1 21.47 -6.30 25.95
CA MET A 1 21.06 -5.69 24.67
C MET A 1 19.60 -6.05 24.46
N ASN A 2 18.66 -5.12 24.61
CA ASN A 2 17.22 -5.41 24.46
C ASN A 2 16.84 -5.26 22.99
N SER A 3 16.66 -6.39 22.29
CA SER A 3 16.26 -6.41 20.89
C SER A 3 14.84 -5.85 20.76
N GLY A 4 14.69 -4.74 20.06
CA GLY A 4 13.39 -4.17 19.72
C GLY A 4 12.58 -5.18 18.92
N ALA A 5 11.66 -5.87 19.58
CA ALA A 5 10.62 -6.64 18.93
C ALA A 5 9.65 -5.64 18.30
N HIS A 6 9.94 -5.22 17.07
CA HIS A 6 8.96 -4.51 16.26
C HIS A 6 7.84 -5.53 16.02
N PRO A 7 6.58 -5.27 16.42
CA PRO A 7 5.49 -6.15 16.05
C PRO A 7 5.54 -6.28 14.53
N TYR A 8 5.72 -7.50 14.04
CA TYR A 8 5.77 -7.82 12.61
C TYR A 8 4.34 -7.70 12.08
N ALA A 9 3.79 -6.49 12.12
CA ALA A 9 2.68 -6.15 11.26
C ALA A 9 3.27 -6.11 9.85
N PRO A 10 2.84 -6.99 8.92
CA PRO A 10 3.26 -6.86 7.54
C PRO A 10 2.91 -5.44 7.10
N ALA A 11 3.91 -4.70 6.60
CA ALA A 11 3.66 -3.39 6.02
C ALA A 11 2.54 -3.54 4.98
N PRO A 12 1.53 -2.64 4.99
CA PRO A 12 0.40 -2.79 4.09
C PRO A 12 0.94 -2.70 2.65
N ARG A 13 0.69 -3.76 1.88
CA ARG A 13 1.25 -3.92 0.53
C ARG A 13 0.19 -3.57 -0.48
N ALA A 14 0.56 -2.73 -1.45
CA ALA A 14 -0.29 -2.49 -2.60
C ALA A 14 -0.58 -3.80 -3.34
N ASN A 15 -1.84 -4.01 -3.73
CA ASN A 15 -2.19 -5.07 -4.67
C ASN A 15 -1.70 -4.68 -6.08
N ILE A 16 -0.51 -5.15 -6.44
CA ILE A 16 0.15 -4.84 -7.72
C ILE A 16 -0.68 -5.35 -8.92
N ALA A 17 -1.42 -6.46 -8.74
CA ALA A 17 -2.25 -7.00 -9.81
C ALA A 17 -3.40 -6.05 -10.18
N LEU A 18 -3.99 -5.38 -9.18
CA LEU A 18 -5.03 -4.37 -9.40
C LEU A 18 -4.44 -3.03 -9.83
N ALA A 19 -3.26 -2.68 -9.31
CA ALA A 19 -2.59 -1.42 -9.64
C ALA A 19 -2.24 -1.30 -11.12
N ARG A 20 -1.83 -2.41 -11.77
CA ARG A 20 -1.35 -2.42 -13.16
C ARG A 20 -2.32 -1.75 -14.13
N ASP A 21 -3.61 -1.97 -13.93
CA ASP A 21 -4.69 -1.51 -14.80
C ASP A 21 -5.54 -0.39 -14.15
N CYS A 22 -5.02 0.26 -13.10
CA CYS A 22 -5.73 1.30 -12.36
C CYS A 22 -5.35 2.70 -12.82
N ASP A 23 -6.33 3.48 -13.30
CA ASP A 23 -6.15 4.87 -13.75
C ASP A 23 -5.72 5.83 -12.62
N GLU A 24 -6.20 5.61 -11.39
CA GLU A 24 -5.93 6.49 -10.23
C GLU A 24 -4.45 6.48 -9.83
N CYS A 25 -3.88 5.29 -9.65
CA CYS A 25 -2.47 5.14 -9.28
C CYS A 25 -1.54 4.97 -10.48
N ARG A 26 -2.07 4.80 -11.69
CA ARG A 26 -1.30 4.65 -12.95
C ARG A 26 -0.25 3.53 -12.88
N GLY A 27 -0.60 2.39 -12.27
CA GLY A 27 0.35 1.26 -12.13
C GLY A 27 1.18 1.24 -10.86
N TRP A 28 1.17 2.30 -10.04
CA TRP A 28 2.06 2.40 -8.87
C TRP A 28 1.54 1.67 -7.63
N GLY A 29 0.22 1.54 -7.50
CA GLY A 29 -0.43 0.94 -6.32
C GLY A 29 -0.45 1.85 -5.09
N SER A 30 0.20 3.01 -5.17
CA SER A 30 0.11 4.12 -4.21
C SER A 30 -0.21 5.42 -4.93
N VAL A 31 -0.75 6.37 -4.18
CA VAL A 31 -1.02 7.75 -4.62
C VAL A 31 -0.36 8.70 -3.63
N VAL A 32 -0.05 9.92 -4.08
CA VAL A 32 0.41 10.98 -3.18
C VAL A 32 -0.80 11.83 -2.81
N SER A 33 -1.17 11.79 -1.54
CA SER A 33 -2.26 12.58 -0.96
C SER A 33 -1.65 13.57 0.03
N ASP A 34 -1.84 14.87 -0.18
CA ASP A 34 -1.28 15.93 0.67
C ASP A 34 0.25 15.83 0.90
N GLY A 35 1.00 15.33 -0.08
CA GLY A 35 2.45 15.11 0.03
C GLY A 35 2.86 13.82 0.75
N HIS A 36 1.90 13.03 1.21
CA HIS A 36 2.12 11.72 1.82
C HIS A 36 1.83 10.59 0.83
N TYR A 37 2.67 9.56 0.84
CA TYR A 37 2.42 8.34 0.09
C TYR A 37 1.39 7.49 0.83
N GLU A 38 0.23 7.32 0.20
CA GLU A 38 -0.84 6.47 0.69
C GLU A 38 -1.07 5.35 -0.32
N LEU A 39 -1.55 4.20 0.16
CA LEU A 39 -1.92 3.12 -0.74
C LEU A 39 -3.16 3.53 -1.54
N CYS A 40 -3.18 3.19 -2.83
CA CYS A 40 -4.29 3.56 -3.68
C CYS A 40 -5.55 2.81 -3.23
N PRO A 41 -6.59 3.50 -2.71
CA PRO A 41 -7.77 2.85 -2.13
C PRO A 41 -8.53 2.02 -3.16
N ALA A 42 -8.52 2.44 -4.43
CA ALA A 42 -9.10 1.67 -5.54
C ALA A 42 -8.42 0.32 -5.77
N CYS A 43 -7.13 0.20 -5.43
CA CYS A 43 -6.36 -1.03 -5.57
C CYS A 43 -6.31 -1.85 -4.27
N GLN A 44 -6.63 -1.26 -3.11
CA GLN A 44 -6.53 -1.91 -1.82
C GLN A 44 -7.78 -2.72 -1.44
N THR A 45 -8.59 -3.18 -2.41
CA THR A 45 -9.76 -4.05 -2.12
C THR A 45 -9.34 -5.10 -1.11
N ASP A 46 -9.89 -4.95 0.09
CA ASP A 46 -9.49 -5.64 1.29
C ASP A 46 -9.45 -7.12 0.97
N SER A 47 -8.27 -7.74 1.10
CA SER A 47 -8.19 -9.20 1.11
C SER A 47 -8.79 -9.64 2.44
N THR A 48 -10.12 -9.64 2.51
CA THR A 48 -10.89 -10.40 3.50
C THR A 48 -10.66 -11.88 3.28
#